data_AF-A0A821Y771-F1
#
_entry.id   AF-A0A821Y771-F1
#
_cell.length_a   1.000
_cell.length_b   1.000
_cell.length_c   1.000
_cell.angle_alpha   90.00
_cell.angle_beta   90.00
_cell.angle_gamma   90.00
#
_symmetry.space_group_name_H-M   'P 1'
#
loop_
_entity.id
_entity.type
_entity.pdbx_description
1 polymer ?
#
loop_
_entity_poly.entity_id
_entity_poly.type
_entity_poly.pdbx_seq_one_letter_code
_entity_poly.pdbx_strand_id
1 'polypeptide(L)'
;VKYGDLNFDWCVVLNFHKKAGEKPTYSIDVLAHLTTDSVLQKSTSDLQPCPLTEKGEMKAIPIQHTLIRDVSAIRVYLPDDLRTKEARQSVLKSVQEIKRRHPLGLPLLDPIKDMDIKSKEMAACVKQYSTLQTRINEHPLTKTPELTYLYEQYERKANFERQVVEAKNDLKKAQSLLQIGDLKKFKRVLRRLGYCSSADVIDLKGRVACEIDTGDELVATELLFNGVFNDLTVSQACALLSCFVFQEKANEMPKLPQELSGPLRLMQ
;
A
#
# COMPACT_ATOMS: atom_id res chain seq x y z
N VAL A 1 -13.81 5.65 19.83
CA VAL A 1 -14.00 5.47 18.37
C VAL A 1 -12.96 6.32 17.65
N LYS A 2 -12.33 5.82 16.57
CA LYS A 2 -11.28 6.57 15.84
C LYS A 2 -11.55 6.55 14.33
N TYR A 3 -11.42 7.70 13.67
CA TYR A 3 -11.56 7.84 12.22
C TYR A 3 -10.40 8.69 11.68
N GLY A 4 -9.50 8.08 10.90
CA GLY A 4 -8.25 8.72 10.50
C GLY A 4 -7.44 9.17 11.73
N ASP A 5 -7.11 10.46 11.79
CA ASP A 5 -6.44 11.07 12.94
C ASP A 5 -7.40 11.59 14.02
N LEU A 6 -8.70 11.61 13.75
CA LEU A 6 -9.72 12.10 14.68
C LEU A 6 -10.08 11.04 15.73
N ASN A 7 -9.99 11.42 17.00
CA ASN A 7 -10.41 10.59 18.13
C ASN A 7 -11.73 11.11 18.70
N PHE A 8 -12.80 10.31 18.57
CA PHE A 8 -14.15 10.61 19.10
C PHE A 8 -14.33 10.18 20.55
N ASP A 9 -13.24 9.81 21.23
CA ASP A 9 -13.24 9.39 22.63
C ASP A 9 -14.19 8.20 22.85
N TRP A 10 -14.63 7.98 24.09
CA TRP A 10 -15.61 6.98 24.49
C TRP A 10 -17.02 7.38 24.04
N CYS A 11 -17.65 6.51 23.25
CA CYS A 11 -19.03 6.64 22.81
C CYS A 11 -19.89 5.56 23.48
N VAL A 12 -21.20 5.82 23.62
CA VAL A 12 -22.14 4.84 24.19
C VAL A 12 -22.85 4.10 23.06
N VAL A 13 -22.81 2.78 23.04
CA VAL A 13 -23.51 1.97 22.04
C VAL A 13 -25.02 2.02 22.31
N LEU A 14 -25.79 2.34 21.28
CA LEU A 14 -27.25 2.40 21.33
C LEU A 14 -27.87 1.14 20.72
N ASN A 15 -27.51 0.85 19.47
CA ASN A 15 -28.03 -0.28 18.71
C ASN A 15 -27.03 -0.73 17.64
N PHE A 16 -27.25 -1.89 17.03
CA PHE A 16 -26.48 -2.36 15.88
C PHE A 16 -27.39 -3.01 14.84
N HIS A 17 -27.06 -2.79 13.57
CA HIS A 17 -27.82 -3.28 12.43
C HIS A 17 -26.90 -4.04 11.49
N LYS A 18 -27.35 -5.21 11.02
CA LYS A 18 -26.65 -5.98 9.99
C LYS A 18 -27.04 -5.46 8.61
N LYS A 19 -26.07 -4.98 7.83
CA LYS A 19 -26.27 -4.64 6.42
C LYS A 19 -26.14 -5.90 5.56
N ALA A 20 -27.09 -6.09 4.64
CA ALA A 20 -27.07 -7.19 3.67
C ALA A 20 -26.00 -6.92 2.61
N GLY A 21 -25.15 -7.92 2.34
CA GLY A 21 -24.07 -7.89 1.35
C GLY A 21 -23.31 -9.23 1.34
N GLU A 22 -22.41 -9.44 0.38
CA GLU A 22 -21.60 -10.67 0.26
C GLU A 22 -20.78 -10.99 1.53
N LYS A 23 -20.38 -9.95 2.27
CA LYS A 23 -19.79 -10.06 3.61
C LYS A 23 -20.68 -9.35 4.63
N PRO A 24 -20.97 -9.97 5.79
CA PRO A 24 -21.81 -9.35 6.81
C PRO A 24 -21.13 -8.08 7.35
N THR A 25 -21.69 -6.93 7.03
CA THR A 25 -21.18 -5.63 7.49
C THR A 25 -22.12 -5.09 8.56
N TYR A 26 -21.57 -4.68 9.71
CA TYR A 26 -22.36 -4.12 10.81
C TYR A 26 -22.25 -2.60 10.84
N SER A 27 -23.41 -1.95 10.98
CA SER A 27 -23.57 -0.53 11.27
C SER A 27 -23.99 -0.40 12.73
N ILE A 28 -23.26 0.36 13.53
CA ILE A 28 -23.48 0.48 14.97
C ILE A 28 -23.88 1.92 15.25
N ASP A 29 -25.03 2.11 15.88
CA ASP A 29 -25.50 3.41 16.31
C ASP A 29 -24.86 3.73 17.65
N VAL A 30 -24.10 4.82 17.70
CA VAL A 30 -23.41 5.26 18.91
C VAL A 30 -23.80 6.69 19.27
N LEU A 31 -23.87 6.96 20.57
CA LEU A 31 -23.99 8.31 21.10
C LEU A 31 -22.58 8.88 21.30
N ALA A 32 -22.21 9.85 20.47
CA ALA A 32 -20.90 10.50 20.46
C ALA A 32 -21.00 11.96 20.89
N HIS A 33 -19.95 12.46 21.57
CA HIS A 33 -19.86 13.85 22.00
C HIS A 33 -19.18 14.69 20.91
N LEU A 34 -19.94 15.58 20.28
CA LEU A 34 -19.53 16.32 19.10
C LEU A 34 -19.61 17.84 19.33
N THR A 35 -18.90 18.62 18.51
CA THR A 35 -19.04 20.08 18.51
C THR A 35 -20.46 20.50 18.09
N THR A 36 -20.90 21.68 18.52
CA THR A 36 -22.24 22.22 18.19
C THR A 36 -22.47 22.31 16.68
N ASP A 37 -21.43 22.63 15.92
CA ASP A 37 -21.49 22.75 14.46
C ASP A 37 -21.66 21.37 13.80
N SER A 38 -20.96 20.36 14.31
CA SER A 38 -21.06 18.97 13.84
C SER A 38 -22.43 18.35 14.16
N VAL A 39 -23.10 18.82 15.22
CA VAL A 39 -24.45 18.36 15.56
C VAL A 39 -25.47 18.75 14.49
N LEU A 40 -25.26 19.87 13.80
CA LEU A 40 -26.14 20.37 12.74
C LEU A 40 -25.90 19.69 11.37
N GLN A 41 -24.74 19.07 11.18
CA GLN A 41 -24.39 18.42 9.92
C GLN A 41 -25.14 17.09 9.72
N LYS A 42 -25.57 16.82 8.48
CA LYS A 42 -26.28 15.57 8.12
C LYS A 42 -25.32 14.44 7.70
N SER A 43 -24.15 14.78 7.17
CA SER A 43 -23.14 13.82 6.74
C SER A 43 -22.30 13.36 7.92
N THR A 44 -22.00 12.06 7.97
CA THR A 44 -21.15 11.47 9.02
C THR A 44 -19.66 11.64 8.77
N SER A 45 -19.24 12.00 7.55
CA SER A 45 -17.84 12.18 7.15
C SER A 45 -17.19 13.44 7.71
N ASP A 46 -17.99 14.47 7.96
CA ASP A 46 -17.50 15.82 8.27
C ASP A 46 -17.59 16.15 9.77
N LEU A 47 -18.02 15.16 10.58
CA LEU A 47 -18.20 15.31 12.01
C LEU A 47 -16.87 15.49 12.72
N GLN A 48 -16.81 16.46 13.63
CA GLN A 48 -15.65 16.70 14.47
C GLN A 48 -15.93 16.32 15.92
N PRO A 49 -14.99 15.62 16.58
CA PRO A 49 -15.10 15.32 18.01
C PRO A 49 -15.03 16.61 18.83
N CYS A 50 -15.75 16.66 19.95
CA CYS A 50 -15.70 17.83 20.82
C CYS A 50 -14.35 17.92 21.56
N PRO A 51 -13.59 19.03 21.41
CA PRO A 51 -12.41 19.26 22.22
C PRO A 51 -12.77 19.39 23.70
N LEU A 52 -11.86 18.98 24.60
CA LEU A 52 -12.05 19.10 26.06
C LEU A 52 -12.33 20.53 26.55
N THR A 53 -11.99 21.53 25.75
CA THR A 53 -12.13 22.97 26.06
C THR A 53 -13.48 23.55 25.69
N GLU A 54 -14.28 22.86 24.87
CA GLU A 54 -15.54 23.39 24.33
C GLU A 54 -16.76 22.66 24.86
N LYS A 55 -17.92 23.34 24.84
CA LYS A 55 -19.20 22.73 25.18
C LYS A 55 -19.79 22.09 23.93
N GLY A 56 -19.69 20.76 23.85
CA GLY A 56 -20.36 19.97 22.80
C GLY A 56 -21.71 19.40 23.23
N GLU A 57 -22.46 18.88 22.26
CA GLU A 57 -23.70 18.13 22.48
C GLU A 57 -23.51 16.67 22.07
N MET A 58 -24.25 15.77 22.73
CA MET A 58 -24.28 14.35 22.36
C MET A 58 -25.24 14.15 21.18
N LYS A 59 -24.80 13.39 20.16
CA LYS A 59 -25.61 13.04 19.00
C LYS A 59 -25.48 11.56 18.67
N ALA A 60 -26.61 10.94 18.33
CA ALA A 60 -26.64 9.57 17.83
C ALA A 60 -26.16 9.55 16.37
N ILE A 61 -25.12 8.78 16.09
CA ILE A 61 -24.51 8.66 14.76
C ILE A 61 -24.31 7.19 14.41
N PRO A 62 -24.62 6.77 13.17
CA PRO A 62 -24.28 5.43 12.71
C PRO A 62 -22.80 5.38 12.31
N ILE A 63 -22.06 4.43 12.86
CA ILE A 63 -20.64 4.17 12.53
C ILE A 63 -20.45 2.75 11.99
N GLN A 64 -19.39 2.55 11.21
CA GLN A 64 -18.95 1.21 10.84
C GLN A 64 -18.19 0.55 11.99
N HIS A 65 -18.35 -0.77 12.15
CA HIS A 65 -17.66 -1.54 13.21
C HIS A 65 -16.13 -1.43 13.16
N THR A 66 -15.54 -1.16 11.99
CA THR A 66 -14.09 -0.95 11.80
C THR A 66 -13.55 0.30 12.50
N LEU A 67 -14.41 1.24 12.90
CA LEU A 67 -14.03 2.46 13.61
C LEU A 67 -13.96 2.26 15.14
N ILE A 68 -14.38 1.09 15.62
CA ILE A 68 -14.28 0.71 17.04
C ILE A 68 -12.86 0.24 17.29
N ARG A 69 -12.16 0.96 18.16
CA ARG A 69 -10.79 0.63 18.58
C ARG A 69 -10.79 -0.25 19.82
N ASP A 70 -11.52 0.17 20.85
CA ASP A 70 -11.55 -0.45 22.17
C ASP A 70 -13.00 -0.56 22.65
N VAL A 71 -13.28 -1.60 23.44
CA VAL A 71 -14.61 -1.83 24.05
C VAL A 71 -14.44 -1.93 25.57
N SER A 72 -15.19 -1.11 26.30
CA SER A 72 -15.19 -1.09 27.76
C SER A 72 -16.10 -2.17 28.33
N ALA A 73 -15.76 -2.70 29.51
CA ALA A 73 -16.60 -3.61 30.27
C ALA A 73 -17.78 -2.91 30.98
N ILE A 74 -17.78 -1.57 31.05
CA ILE A 74 -18.80 -0.78 31.76
C ILE A 74 -20.02 -0.54 30.86
N ARG A 75 -21.21 -0.77 31.41
CA ARG A 75 -22.49 -0.46 30.77
C ARG A 75 -23.12 0.78 31.41
N VAL A 76 -23.60 1.70 30.56
CA VAL A 76 -24.30 2.91 30.99
C VAL A 76 -25.81 2.69 30.87
N TYR A 77 -26.58 3.12 31.87
CA TYR A 77 -28.03 3.12 31.79
C TYR A 77 -28.50 4.18 30.78
N LEU A 78 -29.31 3.76 29.81
CA LEU A 78 -29.85 4.64 28.77
C LEU A 78 -31.33 4.93 29.07
N PRO A 79 -31.77 6.21 29.01
CA PRO A 79 -33.19 6.56 28.99
C PRO A 79 -33.93 5.94 27.79
N ASP A 80 -35.22 5.66 27.95
CA ASP A 80 -36.06 5.07 26.90
C ASP A 80 -36.20 5.97 25.65
N ASP A 81 -36.15 7.30 25.83
CA ASP A 81 -36.20 8.28 24.74
C ASP A 81 -34.98 9.20 24.75
N LEU A 82 -34.15 9.05 23.70
CA LEU A 82 -32.96 9.87 23.46
C LEU A 82 -33.19 10.98 22.43
N ARG A 83 -34.44 11.30 22.06
CA ARG A 83 -34.74 12.40 21.12
C ARG A 83 -34.56 13.77 21.77
N THR A 84 -34.83 13.89 23.07
CA THR A 84 -34.69 15.14 23.82
C THR A 84 -33.23 15.45 24.14
N LYS A 85 -32.88 16.73 24.18
CA LYS A 85 -31.50 17.16 24.49
C LYS A 85 -31.14 16.82 25.94
N GLU A 86 -32.12 16.90 26.83
CA GLU A 86 -31.99 16.66 28.27
C GLU A 86 -31.61 15.20 28.56
N ALA A 87 -32.24 14.24 27.86
CA ALA A 87 -31.93 12.83 28.00
C ALA A 87 -30.49 12.52 27.56
N ARG A 88 -30.05 13.07 26.41
CA ARG A 88 -28.67 12.92 25.92
C ARG A 88 -27.66 13.56 26.85
N GLN A 89 -27.99 14.71 27.43
CA GLN A 89 -27.13 15.42 28.39
C GLN A 89 -26.99 14.64 29.71
N SER A 90 -28.03 13.93 30.15
CA SER A 90 -27.97 13.03 31.32
C SER A 90 -26.98 11.88 31.09
N VAL A 91 -26.99 11.27 29.90
CA VAL A 91 -26.02 10.24 29.50
C VAL A 91 -24.60 10.82 29.47
N LEU A 92 -24.41 12.04 28.94
CA LEU A 92 -23.09 12.70 28.95
C LEU A 92 -22.55 12.87 30.37
N LYS A 93 -23.38 13.35 31.31
CA LYS A 93 -22.99 13.48 32.72
C LYS A 93 -22.58 12.13 33.33
N SER A 94 -23.31 11.07 32.99
CA SER A 94 -22.98 9.71 33.44
C SER A 94 -21.63 9.24 32.90
N VAL A 95 -21.36 9.48 31.62
CA VAL A 95 -20.05 9.15 30.99
C VAL A 95 -18.93 9.98 31.61
N GLN A 96 -19.14 11.27 31.88
CA GLN A 96 -18.16 12.14 32.55
C GLN A 96 -17.87 11.66 33.98
N GLU A 97 -18.89 11.24 34.73
CA GLU A 97 -18.71 10.70 36.07
C GLU A 97 -17.92 9.38 36.06
N ILE A 98 -18.18 8.50 35.08
CA ILE A 98 -17.41 7.26 34.90
C ILE A 98 -15.95 7.59 34.60
N LYS A 99 -15.66 8.54 33.70
CA LYS A 99 -14.28 8.99 33.42
C LYS A 99 -13.62 9.57 34.67
N ARG A 100 -14.33 10.37 35.47
CA ARG A 100 -13.82 10.96 36.72
C ARG A 100 -13.46 9.88 37.75
N ARG A 101 -14.24 8.80 37.84
CA ARG A 101 -13.96 7.67 38.74
C ARG A 101 -12.80 6.79 38.27
N HIS A 102 -12.47 6.85 36.98
CA HIS A 102 -11.42 6.05 36.35
C HIS A 102 -10.36 6.94 35.68
N PRO A 103 -9.55 7.69 36.47
CA PRO A 103 -8.57 8.63 35.93
C PRO A 103 -7.45 7.96 35.11
N LEU A 104 -7.20 6.67 35.35
CA LEU A 104 -6.21 5.86 34.63
C LEU A 104 -6.77 5.24 33.33
N GLY A 105 -8.06 5.42 33.02
CA GLY A 105 -8.73 4.83 31.88
C GLY A 105 -9.80 3.79 32.26
N LEU A 106 -10.73 3.55 31.35
CA LEU A 106 -11.83 2.61 31.56
C LEU A 106 -11.33 1.16 31.46
N PRO A 107 -11.87 0.23 32.26
CA PRO A 107 -11.56 -1.19 32.14
C PRO A 107 -12.02 -1.72 30.78
N LEU A 108 -11.08 -2.29 30.03
CA LEU A 108 -11.33 -2.88 28.71
C LEU A 108 -11.81 -4.32 28.85
N LEU A 109 -12.60 -4.80 27.88
CA LEU A 109 -12.94 -6.21 27.75
C LEU A 109 -11.71 -7.02 27.31
N ASP A 110 -11.44 -8.12 28.02
CA ASP A 110 -10.40 -9.08 27.67
C ASP A 110 -10.90 -9.96 26.51
N PRO A 111 -10.21 -9.97 25.35
CA PRO A 111 -10.61 -10.77 24.19
C PRO A 111 -10.72 -12.28 24.47
N ILE A 112 -9.96 -12.79 25.44
CA ILE A 112 -9.91 -14.23 25.76
C ILE A 112 -10.88 -14.54 26.90
N LYS A 113 -10.81 -13.79 28.01
CA LYS A 113 -11.60 -14.09 29.21
C LYS A 113 -13.04 -13.61 29.11
N ASP A 114 -13.26 -12.40 28.61
CA ASP A 114 -14.60 -11.78 28.59
C ASP A 114 -15.32 -12.04 27.27
N MET A 115 -14.60 -12.06 26.15
CA MET A 115 -15.17 -12.29 24.81
C MET A 115 -15.12 -13.76 24.34
N ASP A 116 -14.53 -14.67 25.12
CA ASP A 116 -14.37 -16.10 24.83
C ASP A 116 -13.76 -16.41 23.44
N ILE A 117 -12.78 -15.61 22.98
CA ILE A 117 -12.11 -15.86 21.69
C ILE A 117 -11.03 -16.95 21.85
N LYS A 118 -11.26 -18.10 21.21
CA LYS A 118 -10.41 -19.31 21.33
C LYS A 118 -9.28 -19.43 20.30
N SER A 119 -9.01 -18.36 19.53
CA SER A 119 -7.93 -18.36 18.53
C SER A 119 -6.55 -18.36 19.19
N LYS A 120 -5.66 -19.25 18.71
CA LYS A 120 -4.28 -19.35 19.19
C LYS A 120 -3.47 -18.10 18.83
N GLU A 121 -3.73 -17.55 17.64
CA GLU A 121 -3.11 -16.33 17.13
C GLU A 121 -3.48 -15.13 18.01
N MET A 122 -4.77 -14.99 18.35
CA MET A 122 -5.25 -13.94 19.25
C MET A 122 -4.60 -14.06 20.63
N ALA A 123 -4.53 -15.28 21.19
CA ALA A 123 -3.90 -15.51 22.48
C ALA A 123 -2.40 -15.14 22.49
N ALA A 124 -1.69 -15.44 21.40
CA ALA A 124 -0.30 -15.04 21.23
C ALA A 124 -0.14 -13.51 21.18
N CYS A 125 -0.99 -12.82 20.40
CA CYS A 125 -0.99 -11.36 20.30
C CYS A 125 -1.27 -10.68 21.65
N VAL A 126 -2.29 -11.12 22.39
CA VAL A 126 -2.64 -10.57 23.71
C VAL A 126 -1.49 -10.78 24.70
N LYS A 127 -0.84 -11.95 24.69
CA LYS A 127 0.33 -12.23 25.53
C LYS A 127 1.51 -11.34 25.18
N GLN A 128 1.80 -11.14 23.89
CA GLN A 128 2.85 -10.25 23.43
C GLN A 128 2.57 -8.80 23.83
N TYR A 129 1.34 -8.32 23.64
CA TYR A 129 0.91 -7.00 24.07
C TYR A 129 1.12 -6.78 25.57
N SER A 130 0.68 -7.72 26.41
CA SER A 130 0.89 -7.65 27.87
C SER A 130 2.37 -7.65 28.25
N THR A 131 3.20 -8.44 27.57
CA THR A 131 4.65 -8.48 27.80
C THR A 131 5.29 -7.14 27.45
N LEU A 132 4.92 -6.55 26.31
CA LEU A 132 5.43 -5.25 25.87
C LEU A 132 4.97 -4.12 26.78
N GLN A 133 3.70 -4.12 27.19
CA GLN A 133 3.16 -3.13 28.12
C GLN A 133 3.89 -3.18 29.47
N THR A 134 4.15 -4.39 29.98
CA THR A 134 4.93 -4.60 31.21
C THR A 134 6.33 -4.03 31.06
N ARG A 135 7.03 -4.36 29.96
CA ARG A 135 8.37 -3.82 29.68
C ARG A 135 8.37 -2.29 29.58
N ILE A 136 7.38 -1.69 28.94
CA ILE A 136 7.24 -0.24 28.85
C ILE A 136 7.07 0.37 30.25
N ASN A 137 6.18 -0.20 31.07
CA ASN A 137 5.91 0.31 32.43
C ASN A 137 7.10 0.13 33.39
N GLU A 138 7.87 -0.95 33.23
CA GLU A 138 9.08 -1.24 34.00
C GLU A 138 10.29 -0.41 33.54
N HIS A 139 10.28 0.09 32.30
CA HIS A 139 11.41 0.82 31.75
C HIS A 139 11.69 2.11 32.55
N PRO A 140 12.93 2.34 33.02
CA PRO A 140 13.25 3.50 33.86
C PRO A 140 12.88 4.85 33.24
N LEU A 141 13.10 5.00 31.92
CA LEU A 141 12.76 6.24 31.21
C LEU A 141 11.27 6.57 31.21
N THR A 142 10.37 5.60 31.37
CA THR A 142 8.91 5.84 31.34
C THR A 142 8.46 6.73 32.51
N LYS A 143 9.25 6.76 33.60
CA LYS A 143 8.97 7.56 34.80
C LYS A 143 9.68 8.93 34.79
N THR A 144 10.57 9.17 33.82
CA THR A 144 11.41 10.36 33.77
C THR A 144 10.73 11.46 32.95
N PRO A 145 10.65 12.71 33.45
CA PRO A 145 10.04 13.82 32.71
C PRO A 145 10.82 14.20 31.43
N GLU A 146 12.11 13.84 31.34
CA GLU A 146 12.94 14.06 30.15
C GLU A 146 12.67 13.08 29.00
N LEU A 147 11.79 12.07 29.19
CA LEU A 147 11.50 11.06 28.16
C LEU A 147 11.14 11.69 26.83
N THR A 148 10.25 12.67 26.82
CA THR A 148 9.79 13.34 25.60
C THR A 148 10.97 13.96 24.85
N TYR A 149 11.84 14.69 25.56
CA TYR A 149 13.01 15.33 24.98
C TYR A 149 14.01 14.30 24.44
N LEU A 150 14.34 13.26 25.22
CA LEU A 150 15.28 12.22 24.80
C LEU A 150 14.75 11.41 23.61
N TYR A 151 13.45 11.14 23.59
CA TYR A 151 12.79 10.43 22.51
C TYR A 151 12.84 11.24 21.20
N GLU A 152 12.57 12.55 21.26
CA GLU A 152 12.72 13.44 20.10
C GLU A 152 14.16 13.47 19.56
N GLN A 153 15.17 13.51 20.44
CA GLN A 153 16.58 13.46 20.01
C GLN A 153 16.91 12.11 19.36
N TYR A 154 16.42 11.01 19.93
CA TYR A 154 16.61 9.67 19.38
C TYR A 154 15.94 9.52 18.01
N GLU A 155 14.72 10.04 17.86
CA GLU A 155 13.99 10.02 16.58
C GLU A 155 14.72 10.83 15.50
N ARG A 156 15.24 12.02 15.85
CA ARG A 156 16.08 12.82 14.94
C ARG A 156 17.32 12.04 14.51
N LYS A 157 18.04 11.43 15.45
CA LYS A 157 19.21 10.59 15.15
C LYS A 157 18.84 9.43 14.20
N ALA A 158 17.77 8.69 14.50
CA ALA A 158 17.31 7.57 13.68
C ALA A 158 16.88 8.02 12.27
N ASN A 159 16.32 9.23 12.13
CA ASN A 159 16.03 9.81 10.82
C ASN A 159 17.30 10.12 10.04
N PHE A 160 18.30 10.76 10.67
CA PHE A 160 19.58 11.01 10.02
C PHE A 160 20.31 9.71 9.63
N GLU A 161 20.27 8.67 10.47
CA GLU A 161 20.84 7.37 10.13
C GLU A 161 20.18 6.77 8.88
N ARG A 162 18.85 6.87 8.76
CA ARG A 162 18.12 6.45 7.54
C ARG A 162 18.56 7.26 6.32
N GLN A 163 18.63 8.58 6.43
CA GLN A 163 19.07 9.46 5.34
C GLN A 163 20.51 9.17 4.90
N VAL A 164 21.41 8.86 5.84
CA VAL A 164 22.79 8.48 5.52
C VAL A 164 22.83 7.17 4.74
N VAL A 165 22.02 6.17 5.12
CA VAL A 165 21.93 4.90 4.39
C VAL A 165 21.38 5.12 2.98
N GLU A 166 20.35 5.94 2.84
CA GLU A 166 19.76 6.29 1.55
C GLU A 166 20.75 7.02 0.65
N ALA A 167 21.39 8.08 1.15
CA ALA A 167 22.41 8.83 0.42
C ALA A 167 23.61 7.95 0.00
N LYS A 168 24.03 7.01 0.86
CA LYS A 168 25.07 6.02 0.51
C LYS A 168 24.62 5.09 -0.63
N ASN A 169 23.37 4.64 -0.59
CA ASN A 169 22.81 3.80 -1.65
C ASN A 169 22.72 4.56 -2.97
N ASP A 170 22.32 5.82 -2.94
CA ASP A 170 22.23 6.65 -4.15
C ASP A 170 23.60 7.00 -4.71
N LEU A 171 24.58 7.30 -3.86
CA LEU A 171 25.97 7.42 -4.28
C LEU A 171 26.46 6.14 -4.95
N LYS A 172 26.17 4.97 -4.37
CA LYS A 172 26.54 3.68 -4.95
C LYS A 172 25.87 3.43 -6.30
N LYS A 173 24.60 3.83 -6.47
CA LYS A 173 23.90 3.76 -7.76
C LYS A 173 24.53 4.68 -8.79
N ALA A 174 24.86 5.91 -8.41
CA ALA A 174 25.49 6.89 -9.29
C ALA A 174 26.93 6.49 -9.69
N GLN A 175 27.69 5.89 -8.77
CA GLN A 175 29.05 5.39 -9.01
C GLN A 175 29.08 4.05 -9.74
N SER A 176 28.04 3.22 -9.58
CA SER A 176 27.89 2.02 -10.38
C SER A 176 27.75 2.47 -11.83
N LEU A 177 28.75 2.15 -12.66
CA LEU A 177 28.66 2.27 -14.10
C LEU A 177 27.46 1.43 -14.56
N LEU A 178 26.30 2.09 -14.65
CA LEU A 178 24.96 1.49 -14.71
C LEU A 178 24.82 0.46 -15.83
N GLN A 179 25.68 0.53 -16.84
CA GLN A 179 25.63 -0.26 -18.05
C GLN A 179 26.67 -1.38 -18.13
N ILE A 180 27.60 -1.56 -17.16
CA ILE A 180 28.58 -2.67 -17.23
C ILE A 180 27.89 -4.03 -17.14
N GLY A 181 26.85 -4.13 -16.30
CA GLY A 181 26.08 -5.36 -16.16
C GLY A 181 25.43 -5.77 -17.47
N ASP A 182 24.78 -4.82 -18.14
CA ASP A 182 24.08 -5.08 -19.40
C ASP A 182 25.05 -5.25 -20.56
N LEU A 183 26.14 -4.49 -20.62
CA LEU A 183 27.22 -4.68 -21.60
C LEU A 183 27.80 -6.11 -21.54
N LYS A 184 27.98 -6.67 -20.34
CA LYS A 184 28.42 -8.07 -20.18
C LYS A 184 27.40 -9.06 -20.74
N LYS A 185 26.10 -8.81 -20.54
CA LYS A 185 25.01 -9.65 -21.09
C LYS A 185 24.97 -9.55 -22.62
N PHE A 186 25.07 -8.35 -23.19
CA PHE A 186 25.09 -8.13 -24.63
C PHE A 186 26.32 -8.78 -25.28
N LYS A 187 27.53 -8.58 -24.72
CA LYS A 187 28.74 -9.27 -25.17
C LYS A 187 28.58 -10.79 -25.18
N ARG A 188 27.92 -11.36 -24.17
CA ARG A 188 27.65 -12.81 -24.13
C ARG A 188 26.79 -13.27 -25.32
N VAL A 189 25.76 -12.51 -25.67
CA VAL A 189 24.88 -12.81 -26.82
C VAL A 189 25.66 -12.69 -28.13
N LEU A 190 26.37 -11.58 -28.34
CA LEU A 190 27.16 -11.32 -29.55
C LEU A 190 28.24 -12.39 -29.78
N ARG A 191 28.93 -12.83 -28.71
CA ARG A 191 29.90 -13.93 -28.78
C ARG A 191 29.25 -15.27 -29.11
N ARG A 192 28.06 -15.55 -28.53
CA ARG A 192 27.34 -16.81 -28.79
C ARG A 192 26.84 -16.89 -30.23
N LEU A 193 26.44 -15.76 -30.81
CA LEU A 193 25.94 -15.69 -32.18
C LEU A 193 27.05 -15.48 -33.23
N GLY A 194 28.31 -15.37 -32.81
CA GLY A 194 29.46 -15.23 -33.71
C GLY A 194 29.64 -13.84 -34.33
N TYR A 195 29.13 -12.79 -33.68
CA TYR A 195 29.36 -11.39 -34.10
C TYR A 195 30.72 -10.87 -33.63
N CYS A 196 31.26 -11.45 -32.55
CA CYS A 196 32.60 -11.20 -32.08
C CYS A 196 33.21 -12.43 -31.40
N SER A 197 34.53 -12.50 -31.38
CA SER A 197 35.30 -13.55 -30.73
C SER A 197 35.27 -13.46 -29.21
N SER A 198 35.79 -14.50 -28.54
CA SER A 198 35.96 -14.53 -27.07
C SER A 198 36.86 -13.42 -26.54
N ALA A 199 37.73 -12.86 -27.38
CA ALA A 199 38.61 -11.73 -27.08
C ALA A 199 37.98 -10.35 -27.42
N ASP A 200 36.66 -10.30 -27.68
CA ASP A 200 35.93 -9.09 -28.09
C ASP A 200 36.39 -8.46 -29.42
N VAL A 201 37.02 -9.25 -30.29
CA VAL A 201 37.37 -8.82 -31.66
C VAL A 201 36.18 -9.08 -32.58
N ILE A 202 35.77 -8.07 -33.33
CA ILE A 202 34.62 -8.13 -34.26
C ILE A 202 34.89 -9.10 -35.42
N ASP A 203 33.94 -9.99 -35.68
CA ASP A 203 33.97 -10.95 -36.78
C ASP A 203 33.19 -10.43 -38.00
N LEU A 204 33.20 -11.17 -39.11
CA LEU A 204 32.53 -10.77 -40.36
C LEU A 204 31.03 -10.47 -40.15
N LYS A 205 30.33 -11.33 -39.39
CA LYS A 205 28.92 -11.15 -39.04
C LYS A 205 28.67 -9.86 -38.26
N GLY A 206 29.58 -9.55 -37.33
CA GLY A 206 29.59 -8.28 -36.60
C GLY A 206 29.72 -7.07 -37.53
N ARG A 207 30.66 -7.13 -38.49
CA ARG A 207 30.86 -6.04 -39.46
C ARG A 207 29.63 -5.83 -40.33
N VAL A 208 28.98 -6.90 -40.77
CA VAL A 208 27.73 -6.80 -41.56
C VAL A 208 26.61 -6.17 -40.74
N ALA A 209 26.42 -6.57 -39.48
CA ALA A 209 25.44 -5.91 -38.61
C ALA A 209 25.73 -4.43 -38.38
N CYS A 210 27.00 -4.02 -38.32
CA CYS A 210 27.36 -2.61 -38.20
C CYS A 210 26.96 -1.76 -39.42
N GLU A 211 26.61 -2.37 -40.56
CA GLU A 211 26.13 -1.66 -41.75
C GLU A 211 24.59 -1.61 -41.83
N ILE A 212 23.88 -2.22 -40.85
CA ILE A 212 22.42 -2.21 -40.78
C ILE A 212 21.99 -1.19 -39.73
N ASP A 213 21.73 0.04 -40.17
CA ASP A 213 21.27 1.13 -39.30
C ASP A 213 19.74 1.21 -39.19
N THR A 214 19.00 0.46 -40.02
CA THR A 214 17.53 0.52 -40.09
C THR A 214 16.92 -0.83 -39.72
N GLY A 215 16.27 -0.89 -38.55
CA GLY A 215 15.60 -2.09 -38.03
C GLY A 215 16.45 -2.87 -37.02
N ASP A 216 16.09 -4.14 -36.79
CA ASP A 216 16.82 -5.05 -35.90
C ASP A 216 18.03 -5.63 -36.63
N GLU A 217 19.22 -5.14 -36.29
CA GLU A 217 20.48 -5.48 -36.93
C GLU A 217 20.89 -6.95 -36.73
N LEU A 218 20.49 -7.56 -35.60
CA LEU A 218 20.82 -8.95 -35.30
C LEU A 218 19.95 -9.88 -36.13
N VAL A 219 18.63 -9.71 -36.11
CA VAL A 219 17.72 -10.58 -36.85
C VAL A 219 17.95 -10.45 -38.35
N ALA A 220 18.12 -9.23 -38.88
CA ALA A 220 18.40 -9.02 -40.30
C ALA A 220 19.72 -9.69 -40.73
N THR A 221 20.76 -9.60 -39.91
CA THR A 221 22.04 -10.26 -40.18
C THR A 221 21.93 -11.78 -40.10
N GLU A 222 21.17 -12.35 -39.15
CA GLU A 222 20.89 -13.79 -39.11
C GLU A 222 20.19 -14.27 -40.37
N LEU A 223 19.16 -13.56 -40.84
CA LEU A 223 18.44 -13.92 -42.08
C LEU A 223 19.37 -13.92 -43.29
N LEU A 224 20.27 -12.94 -43.37
CA LEU A 224 21.26 -12.83 -44.44
C LEU A 224 22.25 -14.00 -44.41
N PHE A 225 22.86 -14.28 -43.26
CA PHE A 225 23.86 -15.37 -43.14
C PHE A 225 23.25 -16.78 -43.22
N ASN A 226 21.98 -16.93 -42.87
CA ASN A 226 21.24 -18.18 -43.08
C ASN A 226 20.74 -18.35 -44.54
N GLY A 227 21.01 -17.38 -45.42
CA GLY A 227 20.68 -17.45 -46.84
C GLY A 227 19.19 -17.32 -47.16
N VAL A 228 18.38 -16.79 -46.24
CA VAL A 228 16.91 -16.71 -46.40
C VAL A 228 16.54 -15.88 -47.63
N PHE A 229 17.32 -14.84 -47.96
CA PHE A 229 17.05 -13.99 -49.11
C PHE A 229 17.44 -14.60 -50.46
N ASN A 230 18.20 -15.69 -50.50
CA ASN A 230 18.72 -16.28 -51.75
C ASN A 230 17.59 -16.84 -52.63
N ASP A 231 16.55 -17.39 -52.00
CA ASP A 231 15.43 -18.06 -52.67
C ASP A 231 14.20 -17.15 -52.85
N LEU A 232 14.29 -15.87 -52.46
CA LEU A 232 13.19 -14.91 -52.55
C LEU A 232 13.27 -14.09 -53.83
N THR A 233 12.11 -13.82 -54.42
CA THR A 233 11.99 -12.78 -55.45
C THR A 233 12.18 -11.40 -54.84
N VAL A 234 12.49 -10.40 -55.67
CA VAL A 234 12.67 -9.00 -55.22
C VAL A 234 11.45 -8.49 -54.44
N SER A 235 10.23 -8.79 -54.91
CA SER A 235 9.00 -8.38 -54.24
C SER A 235 8.80 -9.08 -52.88
N GLN A 236 9.15 -10.36 -52.78
CA GLN A 236 9.10 -11.11 -51.51
C GLN A 236 10.15 -10.60 -50.51
N ALA A 237 11.37 -10.30 -50.97
CA ALA A 237 12.41 -9.71 -50.12
C ALA A 237 12.01 -8.32 -49.61
N CYS A 238 11.47 -7.45 -50.48
CA CYS A 238 10.94 -6.14 -50.07
C CYS A 238 9.80 -6.28 -49.05
N ALA A 239 8.89 -7.24 -49.24
CA ALA A 239 7.80 -7.49 -48.31
C ALA A 239 8.31 -7.93 -46.92
N LEU A 240 9.30 -8.83 -46.88
CA LEU A 240 9.93 -9.27 -45.62
C LEU A 240 10.69 -8.12 -44.92
N LEU A 241 11.44 -7.33 -45.69
CA LEU A 241 12.17 -6.17 -45.16
C LEU A 241 11.24 -5.07 -44.63
N SER A 242 10.01 -4.95 -45.15
CA SER A 242 9.02 -3.99 -44.64
C SER A 242 8.72 -4.19 -43.14
N CYS A 243 8.86 -5.42 -42.62
CA CYS A 243 8.67 -5.74 -41.21
C CYS A 243 9.71 -5.11 -40.27
N PHE A 244 10.88 -4.73 -40.78
CA PHE A 244 11.94 -4.09 -40.00
C PHE A 244 11.83 -2.56 -39.96
N VAL A 245 11.07 -1.98 -40.89
CA VAL A 245 10.99 -0.52 -41.09
C VAL A 245 9.76 0.08 -40.39
N PHE A 246 8.60 -0.57 -40.51
CA PHE A 246 7.35 -0.03 -39.95
C PHE A 246 7.13 -0.50 -38.50
N GLN A 247 7.23 0.43 -37.55
CA GLN A 247 7.11 0.14 -36.11
C GLN A 247 5.76 0.54 -35.49
N GLU A 248 4.88 1.21 -36.26
CA GLU A 248 3.57 1.61 -35.75
C GLU A 248 2.59 0.42 -35.72
N LYS A 249 1.61 0.50 -34.80
CA LYS A 249 0.57 -0.52 -34.71
C LYS A 249 -0.49 -0.27 -35.80
N ALA A 250 -0.66 -1.22 -36.70
CA ALA A 250 -1.77 -1.24 -37.64
C ALA A 250 -3.00 -1.93 -37.03
N ASN A 251 -4.19 -1.35 -37.23
CA ASN A 251 -5.46 -1.91 -36.75
C ASN A 251 -6.03 -2.99 -37.69
N GLU A 252 -5.51 -3.11 -38.91
CA GLU A 252 -5.93 -4.09 -39.90
C GLU A 252 -4.72 -4.91 -40.37
N MET A 253 -4.80 -6.24 -40.25
CA MET A 253 -3.83 -7.16 -40.82
C MET A 253 -4.39 -7.76 -42.11
N PRO A 254 -3.78 -7.51 -43.28
CA PRO A 254 -4.23 -8.10 -44.53
C PRO A 254 -4.03 -9.62 -44.52
N LYS A 255 -4.87 -10.36 -45.27
CA LYS A 255 -4.69 -11.80 -45.46
C LYS A 255 -3.42 -12.05 -46.29
N LEU A 256 -2.40 -12.60 -45.65
CA LEU A 256 -1.11 -12.88 -46.29
C LEU A 256 -1.23 -14.05 -47.28
N PRO A 257 -0.77 -13.87 -48.54
CA PRO A 257 -0.60 -14.96 -49.48
C PRO A 257 0.37 -16.02 -48.94
N GLN A 258 0.20 -17.29 -49.35
CA GLN A 258 1.05 -18.39 -48.87
C GLN A 258 2.54 -18.14 -49.16
N GLU A 259 2.83 -17.49 -50.30
CA GLU A 259 4.18 -17.09 -50.74
C GLU A 259 4.89 -16.10 -49.80
N LEU A 260 4.13 -15.25 -49.07
CA LEU A 260 4.69 -14.32 -48.08
C LEU A 260 4.65 -14.89 -46.66
N SER A 261 3.76 -15.85 -46.40
CA SER A 261 3.63 -16.50 -45.09
C SER A 261 4.85 -17.37 -44.73
N GLY A 262 5.46 -18.01 -45.72
CA GLY A 262 6.65 -18.86 -45.52
C GLY A 262 7.86 -18.07 -45.00
N PRO A 263 8.32 -17.03 -45.74
CA PRO A 263 9.44 -16.19 -45.32
C PRO A 263 9.18 -15.47 -43.99
N LEU A 264 7.96 -14.99 -43.75
CA LEU A 264 7.59 -14.36 -42.48
C LEU A 264 7.70 -15.34 -41.30
N ARG A 265 7.31 -16.61 -41.49
CA ARG A 265 7.43 -17.64 -40.46
C ARG A 265 8.87 -18.06 -40.18
N LEU A 266 9.79 -17.92 -41.14
CA LEU A 266 11.21 -18.18 -40.94
C LEU A 266 11.90 -17.09 -40.11
N MET A 267 11.37 -15.85 -40.16
CA MET A 267 11.86 -14.73 -39.34
C MET A 267 11.40 -14.80 -37.88
N GLN A 268 10.22 -15.36 -37.62
CA GLN A 268 9.58 -15.45 -36.29
C GLN A 268 10.12 -16.62 -35.46
#